data_AF-A0A3D1G3E6-F1
#
_entry.id   AF-A0A3D1G3E6-F1
#
_cell.length_a   1.000
_cell.length_b   1.000
_cell.length_c   1.000
_cell.angle_alpha   90.00
_cell.angle_beta   90.00
_cell.angle_gamma   90.00
#
_symmetry.space_group_name_H-M   'P 1'
#
loop_
_entity.id
_entity.type
_entity.pdbx_description
1 polymer ?
#
loop_
_entity_poly.entity_id
_entity_poly.type
_entity_poly.pdbx_seq_one_letter_code
_entity_poly.pdbx_strand_id
1 'polypeptide(L)'
;MDDRDETLRADNRYIRTVMRESLLERDDETQLARAWRDDHDEKALHRLVIAYSRLVISIASKFRHYGLPLGDLIQEGNIGIMQAASRFDPDREVRFSTYSVWWIRASIQDFV
;
A
#
# COMPACT_ATOMS: atom_id res chain seq x y z
N MET A 1 29.61 -9.32 6.14
CA MET A 1 28.74 -8.35 5.45
C MET A 1 27.50 -8.27 6.32
N ASP A 2 27.13 -7.09 6.81
CA ASP A 2 26.09 -6.92 7.85
C ASP A 2 24.69 -7.19 7.25
N ASP A 3 23.88 -8.05 7.87
CA ASP A 3 22.52 -8.40 7.41
C ASP A 3 21.64 -7.17 7.20
N ARG A 4 21.84 -6.11 8.01
CA ARG A 4 21.12 -4.83 7.88
C ARG A 4 21.40 -4.10 6.57
N ASP A 5 22.61 -4.21 6.03
CA ASP A 5 22.98 -3.58 4.76
C ASP A 5 22.30 -4.30 3.57
N GLU A 6 22.06 -5.60 3.70
CA GLU A 6 21.32 -6.37 2.69
C GLU A 6 19.82 -5.99 2.67
N THR A 7 19.19 -5.87 3.84
CA THR A 7 17.79 -5.43 3.97
C THR A 7 17.59 -4.03 3.38
N LEU A 8 18.47 -3.08 3.72
CA LEU A 8 18.39 -1.70 3.19
C LEU A 8 18.52 -1.65 1.65
N ARG A 9 19.33 -2.54 1.06
CA ARG A 9 19.47 -2.64 -0.40
C ARG A 9 18.23 -3.25 -1.05
N ALA A 10 17.60 -4.23 -0.40
CA ALA A 10 16.34 -4.82 -0.84
C ALA A 10 15.21 -3.79 -0.84
N ASP A 11 15.06 -3.03 0.26
CA ASP A 11 14.06 -1.96 0.39
C ASP A 11 14.21 -0.90 -0.69
N ASN A 12 15.43 -0.43 -0.92
CA ASN A 12 15.71 0.56 -1.96
C ASN A 12 15.41 0.03 -3.38
N ARG A 13 15.64 -1.26 -3.63
CA ARG A 13 15.29 -1.89 -4.91
C ARG A 13 13.78 -1.95 -5.09
N TYR A 14 13.05 -2.38 -4.06
CA TYR A 14 11.59 -2.43 -4.07
C TYR A 14 10.98 -1.05 -4.35
N ILE A 15 11.42 -0.02 -3.61
CA ILE A 15 10.95 1.36 -3.79
C ILE A 15 11.20 1.84 -5.22
N ARG A 16 12.38 1.57 -5.79
CA ARG A 16 12.68 1.96 -7.18
C ARG A 16 11.78 1.26 -8.19
N THR A 17 11.46 -0.02 -7.98
CA THR A 17 10.54 -0.77 -8.85
C THR A 17 9.14 -0.16 -8.79
N VAL A 18 8.58 -0.01 -7.59
CA VAL A 18 7.25 0.56 -7.36
C VAL A 18 7.11 1.97 -7.93
N MET A 19 8.15 2.81 -7.80
CA MET A 19 8.12 4.17 -8.32
C MET A 19 8.10 4.25 -9.85
N ARG A 20 8.48 3.18 -10.56
CA ARG A 20 8.43 3.08 -12.03
C ARG A 20 7.09 2.57 -12.55
N GLU A 21 6.23 2.04 -11.69
CA GLU A 21 4.92 1.55 -12.12
C GLU A 21 3.95 2.69 -12.41
N SER A 22 3.11 2.46 -13.43
CA SER A 22 2.05 3.36 -13.85
C SER A 22 1.00 3.50 -12.76
N LEU A 23 0.47 4.72 -12.61
CA LEU A 23 -0.68 4.94 -11.75
C LEU A 23 -1.90 4.26 -12.35
N LEU A 24 -2.74 3.69 -11.49
CA LEU A 24 -3.97 3.06 -11.90
C LEU A 24 -4.99 4.12 -12.35
N GLU A 25 -5.63 3.91 -13.49
CA GLU A 25 -6.76 4.74 -13.89
C GLU A 25 -7.97 4.47 -12.99
N ARG A 26 -8.92 5.42 -12.99
CA ARG A 26 -10.11 5.33 -12.12
C ARG A 26 -11.00 4.13 -12.45
N ASP A 27 -11.11 3.79 -13.73
CA ASP A 27 -11.93 2.67 -14.18
C ASP A 27 -11.29 1.33 -13.79
N ASP A 28 -9.97 1.21 -13.96
CA ASP A 28 -9.18 0.06 -13.49
C ASP A 28 -9.28 -0.10 -11.96
N GLU A 29 -9.17 0.98 -11.19
CA GLU A 29 -9.35 0.99 -9.73
C GLU A 29 -10.71 0.40 -9.34
N THR A 30 -11.77 0.86 -10.02
CA THR A 30 -13.13 0.40 -9.76
C THR A 30 -13.29 -1.08 -10.13
N GLN A 31 -12.72 -1.51 -11.25
CA GLN A 31 -12.79 -2.90 -11.69
C GLN A 31 -12.07 -3.84 -10.72
N LEU A 32 -10.85 -3.51 -10.31
CA LEU A 32 -10.09 -4.32 -9.35
C LEU A 32 -10.78 -4.38 -7.99
N ALA A 33 -11.32 -3.25 -7.51
CA ALA A 33 -12.05 -3.20 -6.26
C ALA A 33 -13.33 -4.04 -6.29
N ARG A 34 -14.07 -4.03 -7.41
CA ARG A 34 -15.26 -4.88 -7.60
C ARG A 34 -14.91 -6.35 -7.66
N ALA A 35 -13.87 -6.73 -8.42
CA ALA A 35 -13.42 -8.11 -8.52
C ALA A 35 -12.98 -8.67 -7.15
N TRP A 36 -12.30 -7.86 -6.33
CA TRP A 36 -11.98 -8.24 -4.96
C TRP A 36 -13.23 -8.38 -4.08
N ARG A 37 -14.17 -7.43 -4.15
CA ARG A 37 -15.38 -7.46 -3.32
C ARG A 37 -16.32 -8.62 -3.67
N ASP A 38 -16.56 -8.83 -4.96
CA ASP A 38 -17.61 -9.74 -5.45
C ASP A 38 -17.07 -11.17 -5.57
N ASP A 39 -15.84 -11.34 -6.08
CA ASP A 39 -15.25 -12.64 -6.38
C ASP A 39 -14.11 -13.05 -5.45
N HIS A 40 -13.68 -12.18 -4.52
CA HIS A 40 -12.47 -12.37 -3.70
C HIS A 40 -11.22 -12.67 -4.55
N ASP A 41 -11.11 -12.01 -5.72
CA ASP A 41 -9.97 -12.22 -6.63
C ASP A 41 -8.67 -11.68 -6.00
N GLU A 42 -7.83 -12.59 -5.50
CA GLU A 42 -6.52 -12.28 -4.92
C GLU A 42 -5.59 -11.56 -5.90
N LYS A 43 -5.71 -11.84 -7.21
CA LYS A 43 -4.90 -11.12 -8.22
C LYS A 43 -5.36 -9.68 -8.32
N ALA A 44 -6.65 -9.42 -8.21
CA ALA A 44 -7.19 -8.07 -8.21
C ALA A 44 -6.70 -7.28 -6.99
N LEU A 45 -6.76 -7.89 -5.79
CA LEU A 45 -6.21 -7.32 -4.58
C LEU A 45 -4.72 -7.03 -4.70
N HIS A 46 -3.94 -8.00 -5.20
CA HIS A 46 -2.50 -7.84 -5.36
C HIS A 46 -2.14 -6.67 -6.29
N ARG A 47 -2.83 -6.55 -7.44
CA ARG A 47 -2.65 -5.42 -8.35
C ARG A 47 -3.06 -4.09 -7.72
N LEU A 48 -4.15 -4.08 -6.95
CA LEU A 48 -4.59 -2.89 -6.21
C LEU A 48 -3.52 -2.47 -5.20
N VAL A 49 -3.03 -3.40 -4.36
CA VAL A 49 -1.98 -3.13 -3.36
C VAL A 49 -0.73 -2.55 -4.01
N ILE A 50 -0.23 -3.19 -5.07
CA ILE A 50 0.97 -2.72 -5.79
C ILE A 50 0.77 -1.31 -6.35
N ALA A 51 -0.37 -1.04 -6.99
CA ALA A 51 -0.66 0.27 -7.55
C ALA A 51 -0.66 1.39 -6.48
N TYR A 52 -1.04 1.04 -5.24
CA TYR A 52 -1.06 1.96 -4.11
C TYR A 52 0.22 1.97 -3.27
N SER A 53 1.21 1.11 -3.57
CA SER A 53 2.47 1.08 -2.84
C SER A 53 3.21 2.43 -2.87
N ARG A 54 3.06 3.24 -3.94
CA ARG A 54 3.59 4.63 -3.98
C ARG A 54 2.96 5.55 -2.92
N LEU A 55 1.65 5.42 -2.71
CA LEU A 55 0.92 6.16 -1.67
C LEU A 55 1.39 5.72 -0.28
N VAL A 56 1.54 4.41 -0.08
CA VAL A 56 2.07 3.83 1.16
C VAL A 56 3.45 4.39 1.48
N ILE A 57 4.39 4.34 0.53
CA ILE A 57 5.76 4.86 0.71
C ILE A 57 5.76 6.36 1.08
N SER A 58 4.87 7.15 0.46
CA SER A 58 4.72 8.58 0.76
C SER A 58 4.24 8.83 2.20
N ILE A 59 3.30 8.03 2.68
CA ILE A 59 2.78 8.11 4.05
C ILE A 59 3.81 7.59 5.05
N ALA A 60 4.35 6.37 4.84
CA ALA A 60 5.35 5.74 5.68
C ALA A 60 6.61 6.59 5.85
N SER A 61 7.02 7.33 4.81
CA SER A 61 8.19 8.21 4.89
C SER A 61 8.04 9.33 5.93
N LYS A 62 6.81 9.69 6.33
CA LYS A 62 6.55 10.67 7.40
C LYS A 62 6.84 10.11 8.80
N PHE A 63 6.82 8.78 8.95
CA PHE A 63 7.05 8.07 10.20
C PHE A 63 8.51 7.64 10.41
N ARG A 64 9.44 8.00 9.51
CA ARG A 64 10.87 7.65 9.67
C ARG A 64 11.52 8.21 10.93
N HIS A 65 10.99 9.29 11.48
CA HIS A 65 11.52 9.95 12.69
C HIS A 65 11.32 9.14 13.97
N TYR A 66 10.52 8.07 13.93
CA TYR A 66 10.29 7.18 15.06
C TYR A 66 11.38 6.10 15.23
N GLY A 67 12.42 6.10 14.38
CA GLY A 67 13.58 5.22 14.52
C GLY A 67 13.40 3.81 13.92
N LEU A 68 12.27 3.54 13.28
CA LEU A 68 11.98 2.26 12.62
C LEU A 68 12.54 2.21 11.18
N PRO A 69 12.96 1.02 10.71
CA PRO A 69 13.30 0.81 9.30
C PRO A 69 12.13 1.16 8.39
N LEU A 70 12.43 1.83 7.27
CA LEU A 70 11.38 2.21 6.32
C LEU A 70 10.68 1.00 5.71
N GLY A 71 11.42 -0.09 5.42
CA GLY A 71 10.84 -1.33 4.91
C GLY A 71 9.70 -1.83 5.79
N ASP A 72 9.90 -1.85 7.10
CA ASP A 72 8.88 -2.27 8.07
C ASP A 72 7.65 -1.35 8.02
N LEU A 73 7.86 -0.03 8.02
CA LEU A 73 6.76 0.94 7.89
C LEU A 73 5.97 0.81 6.58
N ILE A 74 6.66 0.44 5.48
CA ILE A 74 6.01 0.17 4.19
C ILE A 74 5.17 -1.11 4.26
N GLN A 75 5.69 -2.16 4.89
CA GLN A 75 4.98 -3.43 5.06
C GLN A 75 3.69 -3.23 5.88
N GLU A 76 3.77 -2.49 6.98
CA GLU A 76 2.59 -2.14 7.78
C GLU A 76 1.61 -1.25 7.01
N GLY A 77 2.11 -0.29 6.23
CA GLY A 77 1.24 0.49 5.36
C GLY A 77 0.53 -0.35 4.29
N ASN A 78 1.20 -1.38 3.73
CA ASN A 78 0.58 -2.32 2.80
C ASN A 78 -0.51 -3.16 3.49
N ILE A 79 -0.33 -3.53 4.77
CA ILE A 79 -1.40 -4.15 5.58
C ILE A 79 -2.61 -3.22 5.68
N GLY A 80 -2.38 -1.92 5.93
CA GLY A 80 -3.43 -0.91 5.89
C GLY A 80 -4.18 -0.84 4.55
N ILE A 81 -3.50 -0.98 3.41
CA ILE A 81 -4.18 -1.08 2.10
C ILE A 81 -5.09 -2.31 2.04
N MET A 82 -4.61 -3.48 2.47
CA MET A 82 -5.41 -4.72 2.45
C MET A 82 -6.65 -4.61 3.35
N GLN A 83 -6.50 -3.97 4.52
CA GLN A 83 -7.62 -3.69 5.42
C GLN A 83 -8.64 -2.72 4.80
N ALA A 84 -8.15 -1.71 4.06
CA ALA A 84 -9.01 -0.79 3.30
C ALA A 84 -9.75 -1.55 2.19
N ALA A 85 -9.05 -2.35 1.38
CA ALA A 85 -9.64 -3.12 0.28
C ALA A 85 -10.74 -4.07 0.76
N SER A 86 -10.53 -4.71 1.92
CA SER A 86 -11.53 -5.62 2.52
C SER A 86 -12.82 -4.93 2.98
N ARG A 87 -12.81 -3.61 3.16
CA ARG A 87 -13.97 -2.83 3.66
C ARG A 87 -14.44 -1.77 2.67
N PHE A 88 -13.79 -1.67 1.52
CA PHE A 88 -14.08 -0.63 0.56
C PHE A 88 -15.31 -0.99 -0.26
N ASP A 89 -16.14 0.01 -0.50
CA ASP A 89 -17.34 -0.09 -1.30
C ASP A 89 -17.14 0.69 -2.61
N PRO A 90 -16.87 0.02 -3.75
CA PRO A 90 -16.60 0.67 -5.03
C PRO A 90 -17.82 1.35 -5.65
N ASP A 91 -19.02 1.15 -5.10
CA ASP A 91 -20.24 1.80 -5.60
C ASP A 91 -20.47 3.19 -4.97
N ARG A 92 -19.63 3.59 -4.01
CA ARG A 92 -19.64 4.94 -3.44
C ARG A 92 -18.85 5.91 -4.32
N GLU A 93 -19.23 7.18 -4.32
CA GLU A 93 -18.53 8.26 -5.08
C GLU A 93 -17.15 8.64 -4.52
N VAL A 94 -16.55 7.83 -3.64
CA VAL A 94 -15.25 8.09 -3.01
C VAL A 94 -14.18 7.21 -3.65
N ARG A 95 -13.06 7.82 -4.06
CA ARG A 95 -11.89 7.10 -4.58
C ARG A 95 -11.28 6.20 -3.52
N PHE A 96 -10.83 5.01 -3.93
CA PHE A 96 -10.12 4.08 -3.05
C PHE A 96 -8.90 4.74 -2.42
N SER A 97 -8.17 5.54 -3.20
CA SER A 97 -7.01 6.33 -2.76
C SER A 97 -7.31 7.21 -1.55
N THR A 98 -8.52 7.78 -1.46
CA THR A 98 -8.91 8.66 -0.36
C THR A 98 -9.26 7.84 0.88
N TYR A 99 -10.00 6.75 0.68
CA TYR A 99 -10.38 5.84 1.75
C TYR A 99 -9.18 5.16 2.39
N SER A 100 -8.20 4.73 1.58
CA SER A 100 -7.05 3.96 2.03
C SER A 100 -6.08 4.77 2.89
N VAL A 101 -5.99 6.09 2.74
CA VAL A 101 -5.10 6.95 3.55
C VAL A 101 -5.31 6.76 5.05
N TRP A 102 -6.56 6.67 5.51
CA TRP A 102 -6.85 6.49 6.92
C TRP A 102 -6.33 5.14 7.43
N TRP A 103 -6.58 4.07 6.69
CA TRP A 103 -6.14 2.72 7.05
C TRP A 103 -4.62 2.57 7.03
N ILE A 104 -3.93 3.14 6.04
CA ILE A 104 -2.46 3.14 5.99
C ILE A 104 -1.89 3.83 7.23
N ARG A 105 -2.42 5.00 7.59
CA ARG A 105 -1.96 5.75 8.76
C ARG A 105 -2.25 5.01 10.06
N ALA A 106 -3.45 4.44 10.18
CA ALA A 106 -3.85 3.69 11.37
C ALA A 106 -2.95 2.46 11.56
N SER A 107 -2.69 1.68 10.50
CA SER A 107 -1.84 0.49 10.57
C SER A 107 -0.40 0.83 10.96
N ILE A 108 0.18 1.88 10.34
CA ILE A 108 1.54 2.31 10.70
C ILE A 108 1.59 2.83 12.13
N GLN A 109 0.58 3.59 12.56
CA GLN A 109 0.52 4.16 13.90
C GLN A 109 0.32 3.10 14.99
N ASP A 110 -0.39 2.01 14.70
CA ASP A 110 -0.57 0.88 15.63
C ASP A 110 0.75 0.11 15.84
N PHE A 111 1.63 0.11 14.82
CA PHE A 111 2.93 -0.56 14.86
C PHE A 111 4.03 0.22 15.58
N VAL A 112 3.97 1.56 15.58
CA VAL A 112 4.98 2.45 16.20
C VAL A 112 4.72 2.65 17.69
#